data_AF-A0AAW0FEQ7-F1
#
_entry.id   AF-A0AAW0FEQ7-F1
#
_cell.length_a   1.000
_cell.length_b   1.000
_cell.length_c   1.000
_cell.angle_alpha   90.00
_cell.angle_beta   90.00
_cell.angle_gamma   90.00
#
_symmetry.space_group_name_H-M   'P 1'
#
loop_
_entity.id
_entity.type
_entity.pdbx_description
1 polymer ?
#
loop_
_entity_poly.entity_id
_entity_poly.type
_entity_poly.pdbx_seq_one_letter_code
_entity_poly.pdbx_strand_id
1 'polypeptide(L)'
;MRGHIAPIKTLKFSKTFKVCISVDTDGVVIIWDLTRFKFIRKIKPPVHTEHARVLVSISNDTGNIVTIHSTRYSNVLTIYTINGEVILDKKLKPGFVTCVTFGSINDSQVNSGARLTTNNHAYWSHDIVALAFGSPHRSIDISEIVPVTDSSEPAKGQSWLLQSSNTIHLDKSDYGIMGSITALELFKETEIDTEDKICRGHLKLILGDSTGRRRLVL
;
A
#
# COMPACT_ATOMS: atom_id res chain seq x y z
N MET A 1 -9.00 -1.70 29.19
CA MET A 1 -7.91 -0.94 28.57
C MET A 1 -8.20 -0.80 27.08
N ARG A 2 -8.28 0.42 26.52
CA ARG A 2 -8.53 0.64 25.08
C ARG A 2 -7.18 0.92 24.41
N GLY A 3 -6.44 -0.14 24.11
CA GLY A 3 -5.11 -0.03 23.52
C GLY A 3 -4.52 -1.39 23.16
N HIS A 4 -3.27 -1.36 22.70
CA HIS A 4 -2.49 -2.58 22.50
C HIS A 4 -2.13 -3.20 23.84
N ILE A 5 -2.13 -4.54 23.87
CA ILE A 5 -1.66 -5.34 25.00
C ILE A 5 -0.25 -5.89 24.75
N ALA A 6 0.23 -5.76 23.52
CA ALA A 6 1.54 -6.22 23.07
C ALA A 6 2.36 -5.05 22.51
N PRO A 7 3.70 -5.19 22.41
CA PRO A 7 4.56 -4.12 21.90
C PRO A 7 4.16 -3.65 20.50
N ILE A 8 4.05 -2.34 20.32
CA ILE A 8 3.78 -1.72 19.01
C ILE A 8 5.04 -1.85 18.14
N LYS A 9 4.89 -2.34 16.92
CA LYS A 9 5.98 -2.52 15.94
C LYS A 9 5.93 -1.53 14.79
N THR A 10 4.73 -1.08 14.42
CA THR A 10 4.53 -0.21 13.26
C THR A 10 3.53 0.89 13.58
N LEU A 11 3.84 2.10 13.12
CA LEU A 11 2.92 3.23 13.08
C LEU A 11 2.87 3.77 11.66
N LYS A 12 1.66 4.05 11.17
CA LYS A 12 1.41 4.76 9.91
C LYS A 12 0.42 5.89 10.18
N PHE A 13 0.54 6.99 9.46
CA PHE A 13 -0.37 8.11 9.61
C PHE A 13 -0.70 8.72 8.25
N SER A 14 -1.93 9.20 8.11
CA SER A 14 -2.33 10.04 6.99
C SER A 14 -2.51 11.47 7.48
N LYS A 15 -1.80 12.41 6.83
CA LYS A 15 -1.93 13.84 7.12
C LYS A 15 -3.24 14.42 6.59
N THR A 16 -3.69 13.91 5.44
CA THR A 16 -4.93 14.32 4.77
C THR A 16 -6.14 14.00 5.63
N PHE A 17 -6.23 12.75 6.10
CA PHE A 17 -7.40 12.27 6.82
C PHE A 17 -7.28 12.35 8.35
N LYS A 18 -6.14 12.82 8.88
CA LYS A 18 -5.86 12.90 10.33
C LYS A 18 -6.14 11.58 11.04
N VAL A 19 -5.69 10.47 10.44
CA VAL A 19 -5.80 9.13 11.01
C VAL A 19 -4.43 8.51 11.23
N CYS A 20 -4.29 7.77 12.32
CA CYS A 20 -3.12 6.94 12.60
C CYS A 20 -3.53 5.48 12.72
N ILE A 21 -2.63 4.61 12.28
CA ILE A 21 -2.71 3.17 12.46
C ILE A 21 -1.52 2.72 13.29
N SER A 22 -1.80 1.93 14.32
CA SER A 22 -0.79 1.21 15.09
C SER A 22 -0.97 -0.29 14.94
N VAL A 23 0.15 -1.01 14.91
CA VAL A 23 0.21 -2.47 14.78
C VAL A 23 1.11 -3.03 15.85
N ASP A 24 0.65 -4.04 16.60
CA ASP A 24 1.46 -4.74 17.60
C ASP A 24 2.08 -6.04 17.09
N THR A 25 2.90 -6.68 17.93
CA THR A 25 3.53 -7.97 17.64
C THR A 25 2.54 -9.12 17.46
N ASP A 26 1.33 -8.99 18.01
CA ASP A 26 0.29 -10.01 17.90
C ASP A 26 -0.55 -9.82 16.61
N GLY A 27 -0.18 -8.83 15.79
CA GLY A 27 -0.85 -8.52 14.52
C GLY A 27 -2.19 -7.80 14.68
N VAL A 28 -2.50 -7.30 15.88
CA VAL A 28 -3.67 -6.44 16.09
C VAL A 28 -3.38 -5.09 15.46
N VAL A 29 -4.35 -4.57 14.72
CA VAL A 29 -4.31 -3.23 14.14
C VAL A 29 -5.34 -2.35 14.84
N ILE A 30 -4.94 -1.14 15.25
CA ILE A 30 -5.85 -0.14 15.80
C ILE A 30 -5.82 1.12 14.93
N ILE A 31 -7.01 1.61 14.61
CA ILE A 31 -7.24 2.86 13.85
C ILE A 31 -7.62 3.96 14.85
N TRP A 32 -6.94 5.10 14.74
CA TRP A 32 -7.08 6.26 15.63
C TRP A 32 -7.48 7.50 14.85
N ASP A 33 -8.44 8.25 15.39
CA ASP A 33 -8.75 9.62 14.99
C ASP A 33 -7.76 10.56 15.68
N LEU A 34 -6.90 11.25 14.91
CA LEU A 34 -5.93 12.21 15.43
C LEU A 34 -6.52 13.61 15.64
N THR A 35 -7.72 13.89 15.13
CA THR A 35 -8.43 15.16 15.39
C THR A 35 -9.02 15.14 16.79
N ARG A 36 -9.61 14.01 17.17
CA ARG A 36 -10.31 13.85 18.46
C ARG A 36 -9.51 13.04 19.49
N PHE A 37 -8.37 12.47 19.09
CA PHE A 37 -7.58 11.51 19.86
C PHE A 37 -8.42 10.33 20.36
N LYS A 38 -9.25 9.78 19.47
CA LYS A 38 -10.21 8.72 19.80
C LYS A 38 -9.89 7.42 19.06
N PHE A 39 -10.19 6.32 19.74
CA PHE A 39 -10.26 5.01 19.13
C PHE A 39 -11.38 4.97 18.09
N ILE A 40 -11.06 4.55 16.86
CA ILE A 40 -12.06 4.29 15.81
C ILE A 40 -12.41 2.80 15.80
N ARG A 41 -11.41 1.95 15.54
CA ARG A 41 -11.63 0.51 15.38
C ARG A 41 -10.41 -0.31 15.75
N LYS A 42 -10.67 -1.56 16.18
CA LYS A 42 -9.68 -2.63 16.37
C LYS A 42 -9.93 -3.71 15.33
N ILE A 43 -8.93 -3.99 14.50
CA ILE A 43 -8.94 -5.09 13.54
C ILE A 43 -8.05 -6.19 14.13
N LYS A 44 -8.63 -7.37 14.32
CA LYS A 44 -7.90 -8.55 14.80
C LYS A 44 -7.36 -9.32 13.58
N PRO A 45 -6.21 -9.98 13.71
CA PRO A 45 -5.71 -10.84 12.65
C PRO A 45 -6.73 -11.95 12.34
N PRO A 46 -6.92 -12.32 11.06
CA PRO A 46 -7.86 -13.37 10.67
C PRO A 46 -7.52 -14.73 11.29
N VAL A 47 -6.22 -15.00 11.50
CA VAL A 47 -5.72 -16.22 12.12
C VAL A 47 -4.55 -15.86 13.03
N HIS A 48 -4.62 -16.30 14.30
CA HIS A 48 -3.48 -16.26 15.19
C HIS A 48 -2.45 -17.29 14.73
N THR A 49 -1.44 -16.84 14.01
CA THR A 49 -0.34 -17.67 13.55
C THR A 49 0.95 -17.14 14.15
N GLU A 50 1.67 -18.02 14.84
CA GLU A 50 3.02 -17.70 15.31
C GLU A 50 3.87 -17.28 14.10
N HIS A 51 4.58 -16.16 14.24
CA HIS A 51 5.41 -15.54 13.20
C HIS A 51 4.66 -14.92 12.00
N ALA A 52 3.35 -14.67 12.09
CA ALA A 52 2.67 -13.86 11.08
C ALA A 52 3.16 -12.41 11.11
N ARG A 53 3.53 -11.89 9.94
CA ARG A 53 3.89 -10.47 9.77
C ARG A 53 2.66 -9.71 9.30
N VAL A 54 2.33 -8.63 10.00
CA VAL A 54 1.26 -7.70 9.59
C VAL A 54 1.88 -6.43 9.01
N LEU A 55 1.62 -6.20 7.73
CA LEU A 55 2.02 -4.98 7.03
C LEU A 55 0.81 -4.08 6.85
N VAL A 56 1.00 -2.76 6.92
CA VAL A 56 -0.08 -1.79 6.73
C VAL A 56 0.37 -0.58 5.92
N SER A 57 -0.56 -0.01 5.17
CA SER A 57 -0.41 1.31 4.53
C SER A 57 -1.75 2.05 4.49
N ILE A 58 -1.69 3.37 4.34
CA ILE A 58 -2.86 4.26 4.28
C ILE A 58 -2.74 5.11 3.03
N SER A 59 -3.79 5.14 2.21
CA SER A 59 -3.89 6.04 1.07
C SER A 59 -4.06 7.47 1.56
N ASN A 60 -3.18 8.38 1.13
CA ASN A 60 -3.37 9.81 1.38
C ASN A 60 -4.38 10.46 0.42
N ASP A 61 -4.85 9.71 -0.58
CA ASP A 61 -5.78 10.19 -1.60
C ASP A 61 -7.23 9.83 -1.24
N THR A 62 -7.47 8.60 -0.74
CA THR A 62 -8.82 8.08 -0.44
C THR A 62 -9.07 7.80 1.05
N GLY A 63 -8.01 7.69 1.85
CA GLY A 63 -8.12 7.28 3.26
C GLY A 63 -8.32 5.78 3.44
N ASN A 64 -8.31 5.01 2.34
CA ASN A 64 -8.35 3.57 2.39
C ASN A 64 -7.11 3.01 3.08
N ILE A 65 -7.31 1.88 3.76
CA ILE A 65 -6.31 1.24 4.59
C ILE A 65 -6.11 -0.16 4.03
N VAL A 66 -4.86 -0.54 3.79
CA VAL A 66 -4.50 -1.90 3.40
C VAL A 66 -3.81 -2.57 4.57
N THR A 67 -4.22 -3.80 4.89
CA THR A 67 -3.48 -4.71 5.74
C THR A 67 -3.08 -5.94 4.94
N ILE A 68 -1.92 -6.50 5.28
CA ILE A 68 -1.50 -7.80 4.77
C ILE A 68 -1.09 -8.65 5.94
N HIS A 69 -1.81 -9.76 6.09
CA HIS A 69 -1.44 -10.84 6.99
C HIS A 69 -0.59 -11.82 6.18
N SER A 70 0.72 -11.72 6.36
CA SER A 70 1.71 -12.51 5.63
C SER A 70 2.28 -13.61 6.52
N THR A 71 2.24 -14.83 6.00
CA THR A 71 2.91 -16.00 6.56
C THR A 71 3.77 -16.62 5.46
N ARG A 72 4.59 -17.62 5.79
CA ARG A 72 5.40 -18.34 4.79
C ARG A 72 4.55 -18.95 3.65
N TYR A 73 3.32 -19.37 3.94
CA TYR A 73 2.49 -20.17 3.03
C TYR A 73 1.24 -19.44 2.52
N SER A 74 0.82 -18.38 3.21
CA SER A 74 -0.41 -17.66 2.90
C SER A 74 -0.24 -16.17 3.13
N ASN A 75 -0.71 -15.40 2.16
CA ASN A 75 -0.77 -13.96 2.21
C ASN A 75 -2.21 -13.55 1.96
N VAL A 76 -2.81 -12.82 2.90
CA VAL A 76 -4.16 -12.28 2.75
C VAL A 76 -4.05 -10.76 2.81
N LEU A 77 -4.46 -10.11 1.73
CA LEU A 77 -4.58 -8.67 1.64
C LEU A 77 -6.03 -8.29 1.87
N THR A 78 -6.25 -7.39 2.82
CA THR A 78 -7.58 -6.86 3.10
C THR A 78 -7.52 -5.34 3.04
N ILE A 79 -8.46 -4.74 2.32
CA ILE A 79 -8.59 -3.29 2.18
C ILE A 79 -9.81 -2.85 2.94
N TYR A 80 -9.66 -1.77 3.70
CA TYR A 80 -10.69 -1.19 4.53
C TYR A 80 -10.92 0.28 4.16
N THR A 81 -12.14 0.75 4.40
CA THR A 81 -12.40 2.18 4.51
C THR A 81 -11.70 2.74 5.75
N ILE A 82 -11.62 4.06 5.85
CA ILE A 82 -11.08 4.74 7.03
C ILE A 82 -11.86 4.43 8.33
N ASN A 83 -13.14 4.08 8.20
CA ASN A 83 -14.00 3.64 9.31
C ASN A 83 -13.79 2.16 9.68
N GLY A 84 -12.95 1.45 8.92
CA GLY A 84 -12.58 0.06 9.12
C GLY A 84 -13.61 -0.95 8.61
N GLU A 85 -14.41 -0.57 7.63
CA GLU A 85 -15.30 -1.48 6.89
C GLU A 85 -14.50 -2.15 5.77
N VAL A 86 -14.72 -3.45 5.52
CA VAL A 86 -13.97 -4.18 4.49
C VAL A 86 -14.50 -3.81 3.10
N ILE A 87 -13.59 -3.40 2.22
CA ILE A 87 -13.83 -3.12 0.79
C ILE A 87 -13.50 -4.36 -0.04
N LEU A 88 -12.35 -4.97 0.23
CA LEU A 88 -11.81 -6.09 -0.53
C LEU A 88 -11.06 -7.03 0.42
N ASP A 89 -11.22 -8.33 0.21
CA ASP A 89 -10.39 -9.38 0.80
C ASP A 89 -9.88 -10.30 -0.31
N LYS A 90 -8.55 -10.42 -0.42
CA LYS A 90 -7.89 -11.14 -1.52
C LYS A 90 -6.74 -11.99 -0.99
N LYS A 91 -6.78 -13.28 -1.32
CA LYS A 91 -5.61 -14.16 -1.18
C LYS A 91 -4.58 -13.82 -2.27
N LEU A 92 -3.36 -13.50 -1.85
CA LEU A 92 -2.24 -13.20 -2.74
C LEU A 92 -1.41 -14.47 -3.03
N LYS A 93 -0.48 -14.35 -3.98
CA LYS A 93 0.51 -15.38 -4.29
C LYS A 93 1.37 -15.72 -3.06
N PRO A 94 1.85 -16.98 -2.91
CA PRO A 94 2.76 -17.34 -1.83
C PRO A 94 4.10 -16.58 -1.96
N GLY A 95 4.75 -16.35 -0.83
CA GLY A 95 6.02 -15.63 -0.77
C GLY A 95 6.09 -14.69 0.43
N PHE A 96 7.28 -14.21 0.77
CA PHE A 96 7.46 -13.28 1.89
C PHE A 96 7.15 -11.86 1.45
N VAL A 97 6.00 -11.31 1.87
CA VAL A 97 5.71 -9.90 1.63
C VAL A 97 6.51 -9.08 2.63
N THR A 98 7.32 -8.17 2.12
CA THR A 98 8.27 -7.37 2.91
C THR A 98 7.76 -5.95 3.13
N CYS A 99 7.13 -5.36 2.12
CA CYS A 99 6.57 -4.01 2.14
C CYS A 99 5.25 -3.93 1.37
N VAL A 100 4.41 -2.96 1.76
CA VAL A 100 3.20 -2.55 1.03
C VAL A 100 3.09 -1.03 1.07
N THR A 101 2.66 -0.42 -0.02
CA THR A 101 2.32 1.00 -0.04
C THR A 101 1.16 1.29 -0.99
N PHE A 102 0.34 2.28 -0.65
CA PHE A 102 -0.49 2.94 -1.65
C PHE A 102 0.38 3.88 -2.51
N GLY A 103 -0.03 4.06 -3.76
CA GLY A 103 0.41 5.15 -4.61
C GLY A 103 -0.22 6.44 -4.15
N SER A 104 0.58 7.52 -4.09
CA SER A 104 0.10 8.85 -3.71
C SER A 104 0.40 9.87 -4.80
N ILE A 105 -0.51 10.82 -5.01
CA ILE A 105 -0.30 11.91 -5.98
C ILE A 105 0.78 12.88 -5.47
N ASN A 106 0.79 13.13 -4.15
CA ASN A 106 1.78 13.95 -3.47
C ASN A 106 1.99 13.43 -2.05
N ASP A 107 3.17 12.90 -1.71
CA ASP A 107 3.57 12.89 -0.30
C ASP A 107 4.19 14.25 0.04
N SER A 108 3.64 14.85 1.08
CA SER A 108 4.09 16.06 1.78
C SER A 108 5.58 16.10 2.17
N GLN A 109 6.36 15.04 1.96
CA GLN A 109 7.80 15.00 2.26
C GLN A 109 8.68 15.47 1.10
N VAL A 110 8.13 15.71 -0.10
CA VAL A 110 8.92 16.17 -1.27
C VAL A 110 8.30 17.46 -1.85
N ASN A 111 9.04 18.57 -1.74
CA ASN A 111 8.67 19.85 -2.32
C ASN A 111 8.88 19.81 -3.85
N SER A 112 7.83 19.47 -4.61
CA SER A 112 7.91 19.29 -6.07
C SER A 112 7.42 20.51 -6.88
N GLY A 113 7.66 21.74 -6.40
CA GLY A 113 7.54 22.99 -7.17
C GLY A 113 6.38 23.07 -8.16
N ALA A 114 6.66 23.30 -9.45
CA ALA A 114 5.66 23.45 -10.52
C ALA A 114 4.92 22.14 -10.91
N ARG A 115 5.47 20.95 -10.59
CA ARG A 115 4.77 19.66 -10.78
C ARG A 115 3.68 19.45 -9.72
N LEU A 116 3.77 20.13 -8.58
CA LEU A 116 2.77 20.06 -7.53
C LEU A 116 1.40 20.58 -8.01
N THR A 117 1.39 21.64 -8.83
CA THR A 117 0.14 22.22 -9.34
C THR A 117 -0.53 21.32 -10.38
N THR A 118 0.21 20.71 -11.30
CA THR A 118 -0.37 19.79 -12.29
C THR A 118 -0.91 18.52 -11.63
N ASN A 119 -0.15 17.94 -10.70
CA ASN A 119 -0.58 16.77 -9.94
C ASN A 119 -1.83 17.05 -9.09
N ASN A 120 -1.95 18.24 -8.48
CA ASN A 120 -3.14 18.61 -7.69
C ASN A 120 -4.43 18.72 -8.52
N HIS A 121 -4.31 18.91 -9.84
CA HIS A 121 -5.45 19.00 -10.77
C HIS A 121 -5.62 17.75 -11.64
N ALA A 122 -4.82 16.70 -11.38
CA ALA A 122 -4.92 15.44 -12.08
C ALA A 122 -5.83 14.46 -11.33
N TYR A 123 -6.77 13.86 -12.05
CA TYR A 123 -7.64 12.82 -11.50
C TYR A 123 -7.11 11.43 -11.84
N TRP A 124 -6.82 10.65 -10.81
CA TRP A 124 -6.52 9.22 -10.93
C TRP A 124 -7.76 8.45 -10.47
N SER A 125 -8.33 7.61 -11.35
CA SER A 125 -9.63 6.98 -11.12
C SER A 125 -9.64 5.94 -10.01
N HIS A 126 -8.50 5.33 -9.71
CA HIS A 126 -8.40 4.23 -8.77
C HIS A 126 -7.18 4.34 -7.87
N ASP A 127 -7.28 3.75 -6.69
CA ASP A 127 -6.13 3.55 -5.81
C ASP A 127 -5.22 2.48 -6.39
N ILE A 128 -3.92 2.73 -6.31
CA ILE A 128 -2.87 1.82 -6.76
C ILE A 128 -2.11 1.34 -5.53
N VAL A 129 -1.83 0.04 -5.46
CA VAL A 129 -1.08 -0.60 -4.38
C VAL A 129 0.15 -1.27 -4.95
N ALA A 130 1.30 -1.04 -4.34
CA ALA A 130 2.54 -1.75 -4.63
C ALA A 130 2.90 -2.70 -3.48
N LEU A 131 3.30 -3.91 -3.84
CA LEU A 131 3.64 -5.01 -2.95
C LEU A 131 5.05 -5.51 -3.25
N ALA A 132 5.92 -5.55 -2.24
CA ALA A 132 7.26 -6.09 -2.39
C ALA A 132 7.36 -7.51 -1.85
N PHE A 133 7.76 -8.44 -2.69
CA PHE A 133 8.09 -9.81 -2.32
C PHE A 133 9.62 -9.96 -2.13
N GLY A 134 10.00 -10.65 -1.05
CA GLY A 134 11.37 -10.99 -0.71
C GLY A 134 11.85 -12.31 -1.30
N SER A 135 13.02 -12.76 -0.85
CA SER A 135 13.65 -14.03 -1.26
C SER A 135 12.68 -15.23 -1.20
N PRO A 136 12.73 -16.20 -2.14
CA PRO A 136 13.76 -16.39 -3.18
C PRO A 136 13.59 -15.54 -4.45
N HIS A 137 12.37 -15.08 -4.76
CA HIS A 137 12.08 -14.31 -5.98
C HIS A 137 11.69 -12.88 -5.62
N ARG A 138 12.65 -11.96 -5.72
CA ARG A 138 12.37 -10.56 -5.40
C ARG A 138 11.57 -9.94 -6.53
N SER A 139 10.35 -9.54 -6.21
CA SER A 139 9.46 -8.89 -7.17
C SER A 139 8.65 -7.79 -6.53
N ILE A 140 8.22 -6.84 -7.34
CA ILE A 140 7.28 -5.81 -6.94
C ILE A 140 6.06 -5.94 -7.82
N ASP A 141 4.92 -6.24 -7.19
CA ASP A 141 3.64 -6.29 -7.88
C ASP A 141 2.94 -4.95 -7.69
N ILE A 142 2.55 -4.34 -8.80
CA ILE A 142 1.74 -3.12 -8.83
C ILE A 142 0.34 -3.51 -9.29
N SER A 143 -0.65 -3.14 -8.49
CA SER A 143 -2.05 -3.49 -8.73
C SER A 143 -2.95 -2.28 -8.51
N GLU A 144 -4.05 -2.25 -9.25
CA GLU A 144 -5.08 -1.23 -9.17
C GLU A 144 -6.32 -1.80 -8.47
N ILE A 145 -7.00 -0.98 -7.68
CA ILE A 145 -8.26 -1.35 -7.02
C ILE A 145 -9.40 -0.85 -7.88
N VAL A 146 -10.01 -1.75 -8.65
CA VAL A 146 -11.06 -1.40 -9.61
C VAL A 146 -12.41 -1.95 -9.15
N PRO A 147 -13.52 -1.25 -9.45
CA PRO A 147 -14.84 -1.80 -9.17
C PRO A 147 -15.08 -3.05 -10.02
N VAL A 148 -15.82 -4.01 -9.48
CA VAL A 148 -16.27 -5.17 -10.26
C VAL A 148 -17.30 -4.68 -11.27
N THR A 149 -17.02 -4.82 -12.56
CA THR A 149 -18.02 -4.61 -13.62
C THR A 149 -18.80 -5.90 -13.85
N ASP A 150 -20.04 -5.79 -14.34
CA ASP A 150 -21.05 -6.87 -14.48
C ASP A 150 -20.65 -8.11 -15.32
N SER A 151 -19.38 -8.26 -15.71
CA SER A 151 -18.83 -9.33 -16.55
C SER A 151 -18.02 -10.40 -15.81
N SER A 152 -17.76 -10.25 -14.51
CA SER A 152 -17.10 -11.27 -13.70
C SER A 152 -17.91 -11.54 -12.45
N GLU A 153 -18.34 -12.79 -12.24
CA GLU A 153 -19.04 -13.19 -11.01
C GLU A 153 -18.26 -12.69 -9.79
N PRO A 154 -18.78 -11.73 -9.00
CA PRO A 154 -18.10 -11.31 -7.79
C PRO A 154 -18.09 -12.50 -6.84
N ALA A 155 -16.90 -12.99 -6.51
CA ALA A 155 -16.75 -13.94 -5.42
C ALA A 155 -17.33 -13.30 -4.15
N LYS A 156 -18.51 -13.75 -3.73
CA LYS A 156 -19.21 -13.33 -2.51
C LYS A 156 -19.38 -11.80 -2.34
N GLY A 157 -20.20 -11.17 -3.18
CA GLY A 157 -20.70 -9.81 -2.90
C GLY A 157 -19.64 -8.71 -2.74
N GLN A 158 -18.40 -8.96 -3.18
CA GLN A 158 -17.36 -7.94 -3.25
C GLN A 158 -17.64 -7.01 -4.44
N SER A 159 -17.66 -5.71 -4.20
CA SER A 159 -17.85 -4.67 -5.24
C SER A 159 -16.54 -4.19 -5.86
N TRP A 160 -15.39 -4.67 -5.37
CA TRP A 160 -14.06 -4.24 -5.80
C TRP A 160 -13.15 -5.45 -6.01
N LEU A 161 -12.18 -5.33 -6.91
CA LEU A 161 -11.16 -6.35 -7.17
C LEU A 161 -9.76 -5.72 -7.27
N LEU A 162 -8.74 -6.52 -6.94
CA LEU A 162 -7.34 -6.14 -7.14
C LEU A 162 -6.90 -6.62 -8.53
N GLN A 163 -6.75 -5.70 -9.47
CA GLN A 163 -6.29 -5.97 -10.83
C GLN A 163 -4.78 -5.79 -10.91
N SER A 164 -4.05 -6.85 -11.24
CA SER A 164 -2.60 -6.74 -11.45
C SER A 164 -2.30 -5.95 -12.71
N SER A 165 -1.52 -4.88 -12.56
CA SER A 165 -1.10 -3.99 -13.65
C SER A 165 0.31 -4.34 -14.14
N ASN A 166 1.27 -4.43 -13.22
CA ASN A 166 2.68 -4.66 -13.57
C ASN A 166 3.40 -5.51 -12.50
N THR A 167 4.44 -6.23 -12.91
CA THR A 167 5.32 -6.97 -12.02
C THR A 167 6.78 -6.72 -12.39
N ILE A 168 7.53 -6.12 -11.46
CA ILE A 168 8.94 -5.79 -11.65
C ILE A 168 9.77 -6.86 -10.95
N HIS A 169 10.49 -7.67 -11.72
CA HIS A 169 11.41 -8.68 -11.20
C HIS A 169 12.79 -8.07 -10.90
N LEU A 170 13.22 -8.17 -9.64
CA LEU A 170 14.47 -7.59 -9.13
C LEU A 170 15.61 -8.62 -9.02
N ASP A 171 15.42 -9.80 -9.58
CA ASP A 171 16.45 -10.85 -9.61
C ASP A 171 17.55 -10.55 -10.65
N LYS A 172 17.32 -9.58 -11.54
CA LYS A 172 18.32 -9.07 -12.49
C LYS A 172 19.27 -8.07 -11.82
N SER A 173 20.56 -8.16 -12.14
CA SER A 173 21.63 -7.27 -11.64
C SER A 173 21.38 -5.79 -11.92
N ASP A 174 20.55 -5.48 -12.91
CA ASP A 174 20.33 -4.15 -13.47
C ASP A 174 19.84 -3.15 -12.43
N TYR A 175 19.15 -3.62 -11.38
CA TYR A 175 18.59 -2.78 -10.33
C TYR A 175 19.53 -2.54 -9.14
N GLY A 176 20.65 -3.26 -9.01
CA GLY A 176 21.61 -3.04 -7.92
C GLY A 176 21.04 -3.24 -6.50
N ILE A 177 19.80 -3.74 -6.40
CA ILE A 177 19.11 -4.11 -5.16
C ILE A 177 19.53 -5.54 -4.82
N MET A 178 20.22 -5.69 -3.70
CA MET A 178 20.81 -6.98 -3.29
C MET A 178 20.11 -7.52 -2.04
N GLY A 179 19.64 -6.62 -1.18
CA GLY A 179 18.94 -6.96 0.05
C GLY A 179 17.44 -7.22 -0.12
N SER A 180 16.79 -7.52 1.01
CA SER A 180 15.33 -7.54 1.06
C SER A 180 14.80 -6.11 1.04
N ILE A 181 13.71 -5.86 0.32
CA ILE A 181 13.10 -4.52 0.28
C ILE A 181 12.55 -4.19 1.67
N THR A 182 13.01 -3.10 2.26
CA THR A 182 12.61 -2.64 3.61
C THR A 182 11.83 -1.33 3.58
N ALA A 183 11.93 -0.58 2.48
CA ALA A 183 11.17 0.63 2.23
C ALA A 183 10.67 0.66 0.79
N LEU A 184 9.43 1.11 0.60
CA LEU A 184 8.73 1.15 -0.67
C LEU A 184 7.82 2.38 -0.67
N GLU A 185 7.94 3.21 -1.71
CA GLU A 185 7.09 4.38 -1.90
C GLU A 185 6.71 4.51 -3.37
N LEU A 186 5.43 4.72 -3.64
CA LEU A 186 4.87 4.81 -4.99
C LEU A 186 4.23 6.18 -5.18
N PHE A 187 4.62 6.87 -6.25
CA PHE A 187 4.10 8.17 -6.64
C PHE A 187 3.31 8.06 -7.93
N LYS A 188 2.20 8.78 -7.98
CA LYS A 188 1.36 9.00 -9.16
C LYS A 188 1.70 10.39 -9.70
N GLU A 189 2.51 10.46 -10.76
CA GLU A 189 2.90 11.71 -11.40
C GLU A 189 2.10 11.93 -12.69
N THR A 190 1.66 13.17 -12.92
CA THR A 190 0.95 13.55 -14.13
C THR A 190 1.75 14.58 -14.90
N GLU A 191 2.00 14.27 -16.16
CA GLU A 191 2.69 15.14 -17.11
C GLU A 191 1.70 15.62 -18.17
N ILE A 192 1.72 16.92 -18.43
CA ILE A 192 0.91 17.55 -19.48
C ILE A 192 1.86 17.88 -20.61
N ASP A 193 1.67 17.22 -21.74
CA ASP A 193 2.35 17.56 -22.98
C ASP A 193 1.56 18.69 -23.66
N THR A 194 2.14 19.89 -23.67
CA THR A 194 1.50 21.07 -24.24
C THR A 194 1.50 21.05 -25.78
N GLU A 195 2.41 20.32 -26.40
CA GLU A 195 2.50 20.23 -27.87
C GLU A 195 1.42 19.28 -28.39
N ASP A 196 1.32 18.10 -27.78
CA ASP A 196 0.34 17.08 -28.16
C ASP A 196 -1.04 17.29 -27.50
N LYS A 197 -1.16 18.24 -26.55
CA LYS A 197 -2.37 18.49 -25.74
C LYS A 197 -2.89 17.24 -25.03
N ILE A 198 -1.99 16.36 -24.64
CA ILE A 198 -2.31 15.11 -23.93
C ILE A 198 -1.83 15.19 -22.48
N CYS A 199 -2.56 14.50 -21.62
CA CYS A 199 -2.22 14.33 -20.22
C CYS A 199 -1.82 12.86 -20.02
N ARG A 200 -0.59 12.62 -19.57
CA ARG A 200 -0.06 11.27 -19.32
C ARG A 200 0.15 11.05 -17.82
N GLY A 201 -0.25 9.89 -17.33
CA GLY A 201 0.05 9.44 -15.98
C GLY A 201 1.26 8.52 -15.97
N HIS A 202 2.19 8.77 -15.06
CA HIS A 202 3.39 7.96 -14.83
C HIS A 202 3.47 7.52 -13.38
N LEU A 203 3.90 6.29 -13.17
CA LEU A 203 4.18 5.77 -11.83
C LEU A 203 5.68 5.90 -11.57
N LYS A 204 6.02 6.35 -10.37
CA LYS A 204 7.41 6.48 -9.94
C LYS A 204 7.58 5.75 -8.62
N LEU A 205 8.57 4.88 -8.58
CA LEU A 205 8.74 3.93 -7.49
C LEU A 205 10.10 4.13 -6.81
N ILE A 206 10.10 4.41 -5.52
CA ILE A 206 11.32 4.51 -4.70
C ILE A 206 11.44 3.26 -3.83
N LEU A 207 12.62 2.65 -3.87
CA LEU A 207 12.95 1.40 -3.17
C LEU A 207 14.11 1.63 -2.22
N GLY A 208 14.02 1.03 -1.03
CA GLY A 208 15.13 0.89 -0.09
C GLY A 208 15.32 -0.57 0.29
N ASP A 209 16.55 -1.07 0.27
CA ASP A 209 16.87 -2.45 0.66
C ASP A 209 17.56 -2.54 2.04
N SER A 210 17.65 -3.77 2.57
CA SER A 210 18.29 -4.05 3.86
C SER A 210 19.80 -3.79 3.89
N THR A 211 20.44 -3.47 2.76
CA THR A 211 21.85 -3.09 2.67
C THR A 211 22.05 -1.58 2.67
N GLY A 212 20.96 -0.80 2.80
CA GLY A 212 20.98 0.66 2.79
C GLY A 212 20.98 1.28 1.40
N ARG A 213 20.84 0.48 0.33
CA ARG A 213 20.77 1.01 -1.03
C ARG A 213 19.38 1.56 -1.30
N ARG A 214 19.33 2.75 -1.91
CA ARG A 214 18.10 3.38 -2.39
C ARG A 214 18.12 3.50 -3.90
N ARG A 215 16.99 3.23 -4.55
CA ARG A 215 16.89 3.37 -5.99
C ARG A 215 15.52 3.87 -6.42
N LEU A 216 15.54 4.72 -7.45
CA LEU A 216 14.36 5.11 -8.19
C LEU A 216 14.16 4.17 -9.40
N VAL A 217 12.96 3.65 -9.54
CA VAL A 217 12.49 2.87 -10.69
C VAL A 217 11.33 3.66 -11.31
N LEU A 218 11.44 3.94 -12.61
CA LEU A 218 10.42 4.61 -13.42
C LEU A 218 9.60 3.56 -14.19
#